data_AF-A0A7C6XYG7-F1
#
_entry.id   AF-A0A7C6XYG7-F1
#
_cell.length_a   1.000
_cell.length_b   1.000
_cell.length_c   1.000
_cell.angle_alpha   90.00
_cell.angle_beta   90.00
_cell.angle_gamma   90.00
#
_symmetry.space_group_name_H-M   'P 1'
#
loop_
_entity.id
_entity.type
_entity.pdbx_description
1 polymer ?
#
loop_
_entity_poly.entity_id
_entity_poly.type
_entity_poly.pdbx_seq_one_letter_code
_entity_poly.pdbx_strand_id
1 'polypeptide(L)'
;ASWPVAGTTGYDFLNQVGGLFVDPAGEGAMTECYTAFIGESVSYEEVVRQSKRAIIGSNLRSEIDILIALLVEASQRHRRFRDLTRYLLREALCEFIVSLPVYRTYIGDAGGQRPEDAVYIDRALADAAKRRPDLSASLWEFLRNILLLWRGEQESEFTACLQQLTGAVMAKGVEDTAFYRYNRLISLNEVGGDPSRFGVTPEAFHRYCIDLQQHRPETMLTTATHDTKRGEDTRLRISVLSEIPRWWREALKRWSQGNERYRRDGVPDRNMEYLFYQTLVGAWPIEEERLQQYMLKAAHEAKIYTSWKTPDAAYEEALAGFVHDVLQDEGFIADFKAFLAPLIRPARISSLAQTLIKYTAPGVPDLYQGTELWDHSLVDPDNRRPVDYDLRRRMLADLDGFSPEDVLARMDEGLPKLWVIRRALEVRRRYPDLFGVDSSYRPLAATGQKADHVVAFCRGDGAITVVPRLLIGLAVLWEDTVLDLPDGRWANFLTGDEVAGRLRLDDLLRRFPVALLVRR
;
A
#
# COMPACT_ATOMS: atom_id res chain seq x y z
N ALA A 1 19.08 14.19 10.25
CA ALA A 1 17.74 14.28 10.88
C ALA A 1 17.91 14.62 12.35
N SER A 2 17.04 15.46 12.94
CA SER A 2 17.16 15.93 14.34
C SER A 2 16.33 15.12 15.34
N TRP A 3 15.47 14.21 14.89
CA TRP A 3 14.65 13.38 15.78
C TRP A 3 15.44 12.18 16.29
N PRO A 4 15.50 11.96 17.61
CA PRO A 4 16.21 10.82 18.21
C PRO A 4 15.36 9.54 18.12
N VAL A 5 15.10 9.07 16.89
CA VAL A 5 14.28 7.89 16.60
C VAL A 5 15.00 6.95 15.63
N ALA A 6 14.75 5.65 15.74
CA ALA A 6 15.32 4.63 14.84
C ALA A 6 14.70 4.67 13.43
N GLY A 7 13.44 5.11 13.31
CA GLY A 7 12.72 5.14 12.04
C GLY A 7 11.20 5.17 12.21
N THR A 8 10.49 4.70 11.19
CA THR A 8 9.02 4.55 11.16
C THR A 8 8.63 3.11 11.53
N THR A 9 7.32 2.86 11.58
CA THR A 9 6.75 1.50 11.65
C THR A 9 6.71 0.78 10.29
N GLY A 10 7.21 1.39 9.21
CA GLY A 10 7.50 0.71 7.95
C GLY A 10 6.45 0.77 6.85
N TYR A 11 5.38 1.58 6.95
CA TYR A 11 4.41 1.74 5.86
C TYR A 11 5.05 2.24 4.56
N ASP A 12 6.14 3.01 4.66
CA ASP A 12 6.94 3.41 3.50
C ASP A 12 7.55 2.18 2.81
N PHE A 13 8.10 1.22 3.57
CA PHE A 13 8.59 -0.04 3.01
C PHE A 13 7.46 -0.87 2.42
N LEU A 14 6.32 -0.99 3.11
CA LEU A 14 5.14 -1.74 2.66
C LEU A 14 4.73 -1.33 1.24
N ASN A 15 4.62 -0.02 1.00
CA ASN A 15 4.20 0.51 -0.29
C ASN A 15 5.28 0.34 -1.37
N GLN A 16 6.56 0.48 -1.02
CA GLN A 16 7.67 0.27 -1.97
C GLN A 16 7.79 -1.20 -2.41
N VAL A 17 7.76 -2.15 -1.45
CA VAL A 17 7.89 -3.57 -1.74
C VAL A 17 6.64 -4.12 -2.43
N GLY A 18 5.44 -3.71 -2.01
CA GLY A 18 4.19 -4.12 -2.66
C GLY A 18 4.10 -3.65 -4.11
N GLY A 19 4.62 -2.44 -4.39
CA GLY A 19 4.67 -1.88 -5.74
C GLY A 19 5.54 -2.66 -6.73
N LEU A 20 6.54 -3.44 -6.27
CA LEU A 20 7.33 -4.31 -7.15
C LEU A 20 6.47 -5.36 -7.87
N PHE A 21 5.34 -5.76 -7.27
CA PHE A 21 4.46 -6.81 -7.79
C PHE A 21 3.27 -6.27 -8.57
N VAL A 22 3.28 -4.97 -8.87
CA VAL A 22 2.35 -4.32 -9.79
C VAL A 22 3.10 -4.06 -11.09
N ASP A 23 2.53 -4.46 -12.22
CA ASP A 23 3.11 -4.23 -13.54
C ASP A 23 2.83 -2.79 -14.01
N PRO A 24 3.84 -1.90 -14.09
CA PRO A 24 3.63 -0.54 -14.56
C PRO A 24 3.05 -0.45 -15.98
N ALA A 25 3.31 -1.45 -16.84
CA ALA A 25 2.75 -1.50 -18.18
C ALA A 25 1.21 -1.70 -18.18
N GLY A 26 0.67 -2.23 -17.09
CA GLY A 26 -0.76 -2.42 -16.88
C GLY A 26 -1.55 -1.13 -16.58
N GLU A 27 -0.90 0.00 -16.28
CA GLU A 27 -1.58 1.20 -15.76
C GLU A 27 -2.67 1.70 -16.70
N GLY A 28 -2.34 1.89 -17.99
CA GLY A 28 -3.29 2.41 -18.99
C GLY A 28 -4.49 1.50 -19.16
N ALA A 29 -4.25 0.20 -19.38
CA ALA A 29 -5.31 -0.78 -19.59
C ALA A 29 -6.17 -1.01 -18.33
N MET A 30 -5.59 -0.94 -17.13
CA MET A 30 -6.34 -0.99 -15.87
C MET A 30 -7.18 0.28 -15.66
N THR A 31 -6.66 1.45 -16.03
CA THR A 31 -7.40 2.72 -15.98
C THR A 31 -8.58 2.71 -16.94
N GLU A 32 -8.39 2.24 -18.16
CA GLU A 32 -9.45 2.04 -19.15
C GLU A 32 -10.49 1.02 -18.67
N CYS A 33 -10.05 -0.11 -18.11
CA CYS A 33 -10.93 -1.12 -17.55
C CYS A 33 -11.82 -0.55 -16.43
N TYR A 34 -11.22 0.18 -15.48
CA TYR A 34 -11.94 0.82 -14.39
C TYR A 34 -12.95 1.86 -14.90
N THR A 35 -12.48 2.80 -15.75
CA THR A 35 -13.31 3.87 -16.34
C THR A 35 -14.50 3.31 -17.13
N ALA A 36 -14.26 2.28 -17.95
CA ALA A 36 -15.31 1.66 -18.75
C ALA A 36 -16.33 0.90 -17.88
N PHE A 37 -15.89 0.29 -16.77
CA PHE A 37 -16.79 -0.45 -15.88
C PHE A 37 -17.69 0.48 -15.07
N ILE A 38 -17.14 1.56 -14.52
CA ILE A 38 -17.91 2.51 -13.71
C ILE A 38 -18.71 3.52 -14.55
N GLY A 39 -18.35 3.67 -15.83
CA GLY A 39 -19.04 4.55 -16.78
C GLY A 39 -18.62 6.03 -16.71
N GLU A 40 -17.57 6.35 -15.96
CA GLU A 40 -17.05 7.72 -15.81
C GLU A 40 -15.52 7.75 -15.66
N SER A 41 -14.91 8.86 -16.07
CA SER A 41 -13.49 9.10 -15.89
C SER A 41 -13.23 9.78 -14.55
N VAL A 42 -12.48 9.11 -13.67
CA VAL A 42 -12.22 9.59 -12.31
C VAL A 42 -10.75 9.97 -12.13
N SER A 43 -10.50 11.22 -11.73
CA SER A 43 -9.16 11.67 -11.32
C SER A 43 -8.94 11.37 -9.83
N TYR A 44 -7.86 10.66 -9.50
CA TYR A 44 -7.51 10.38 -8.10
C TYR A 44 -7.27 11.67 -7.31
N GLU A 45 -6.59 12.66 -7.90
CA GLU A 45 -6.36 13.98 -7.27
C GLU A 45 -7.70 14.64 -6.88
N GLU A 46 -8.69 14.58 -7.78
CA GLU A 46 -10.00 15.17 -7.54
C GLU A 46 -10.79 14.39 -6.47
N VAL A 47 -10.71 13.05 -6.47
CA VAL A 47 -11.32 12.22 -5.41
C VAL A 47 -10.73 12.54 -4.04
N VAL A 48 -9.40 12.65 -3.93
CA VAL A 48 -8.72 13.06 -2.69
C VAL A 48 -9.18 14.45 -2.25
N ARG A 49 -9.22 15.40 -3.19
CA ARG A 49 -9.63 16.78 -2.94
C ARG A 49 -11.05 16.84 -2.37
N GLN A 50 -11.99 16.20 -3.05
CA GLN A 50 -13.40 16.14 -2.63
C GLN A 50 -13.55 15.44 -1.28
N SER A 51 -12.82 14.35 -1.06
CA SER A 51 -12.90 13.57 0.18
C SER A 51 -12.36 14.35 1.39
N LYS A 52 -11.20 15.01 1.25
CA LYS A 52 -10.68 15.92 2.29
C LYS A 52 -11.66 17.06 2.58
N ARG A 53 -12.21 17.68 1.54
CA ARG A 53 -13.19 18.78 1.69
C ARG A 53 -14.46 18.31 2.40
N ALA A 54 -14.95 17.11 2.11
CA ALA A 54 -16.09 16.51 2.80
C ALA A 54 -15.81 16.29 4.30
N ILE A 55 -14.61 15.83 4.65
CA ILE A 55 -14.18 15.64 6.05
C ILE A 55 -14.08 16.97 6.81
N ILE A 56 -13.49 18.00 6.19
CA ILE A 56 -13.41 19.36 6.74
C ILE A 56 -14.83 19.91 7.02
N GLY A 57 -15.76 19.73 6.08
CA GLY A 57 -17.13 20.22 6.20
C GLY A 57 -18.01 19.46 7.20
N SER A 58 -17.61 18.26 7.63
CA SER A 58 -18.41 17.38 8.48
C SER A 58 -17.70 17.05 9.80
N ASN A 59 -16.67 16.22 9.78
CA ASN A 59 -16.03 15.66 10.96
C ASN A 59 -15.13 16.65 11.70
N LEU A 60 -14.55 17.62 10.99
CA LEU A 60 -13.52 18.52 11.53
C LEU A 60 -13.95 19.99 11.48
N ARG A 61 -15.26 20.25 11.47
CA ARG A 61 -15.81 21.61 11.32
C ARG A 61 -15.42 22.51 12.49
N SER A 62 -15.46 21.97 13.71
CA SER A 62 -15.16 22.72 14.94
C SER A 62 -13.68 23.14 15.00
N GLU A 63 -12.77 22.25 14.63
CA GLU A 63 -11.33 22.50 14.59
C GLU A 63 -10.98 23.56 13.54
N ILE A 64 -11.66 23.53 12.38
CA ILE A 64 -11.53 24.58 11.38
C ILE A 64 -12.02 25.92 11.92
N ASP A 65 -13.14 25.95 12.64
CA ASP A 65 -13.68 27.20 13.20
C ASP A 65 -12.72 27.88 14.20
N ILE A 66 -11.95 27.08 14.96
CA ILE A 66 -10.86 27.52 15.83
C ILE A 66 -9.73 28.14 15.00
N LEU A 67 -9.24 27.44 13.97
CA LEU A 67 -8.17 27.96 13.10
C LEU A 67 -8.56 29.27 12.41
N ILE A 68 -9.83 29.40 12.00
CA ILE A 68 -10.35 30.63 11.41
C ILE A 68 -10.42 31.77 12.43
N ALA A 69 -10.73 31.49 13.70
CA ALA A 69 -10.66 32.51 14.75
C ALA A 69 -9.22 33.04 14.92
N LEU A 70 -8.24 32.13 15.01
CA LEU A 70 -6.82 32.51 15.10
C LEU A 70 -6.34 33.32 13.88
N LEU A 71 -6.74 32.95 12.67
CA LEU A 71 -6.41 33.72 11.46
C LEU A 71 -7.00 35.13 11.46
N VAL A 72 -8.23 35.29 11.95
CA VAL A 72 -8.87 36.60 12.06
C VAL A 72 -8.10 37.48 13.06
N GLU A 73 -7.71 36.94 14.21
CA GLU A 73 -6.92 37.68 15.19
C GLU A 73 -5.56 38.09 14.65
N ALA A 74 -4.85 37.17 13.98
CA ALA A 74 -3.58 37.45 13.34
C ALA A 74 -3.72 38.54 12.26
N SER A 75 -4.77 38.49 11.43
CA SER A 75 -4.98 39.48 10.36
C SER A 75 -5.16 40.90 10.90
N GLN A 76 -5.79 41.06 12.07
CA GLN A 76 -5.98 42.38 12.71
C GLN A 76 -4.65 43.05 13.14
N ARG A 77 -3.60 42.27 13.36
CA ARG A 77 -2.27 42.81 13.76
C ARG A 77 -1.50 43.39 12.58
N HIS A 78 -1.84 43.01 11.35
CA HIS A 78 -1.13 43.45 10.16
C HIS A 78 -1.99 44.39 9.30
N ARG A 79 -1.63 45.68 9.24
CA ARG A 79 -2.40 46.73 8.54
C ARG A 79 -2.84 46.35 7.12
N ARG A 80 -1.99 45.65 6.37
CA ARG A 80 -2.26 45.20 4.99
C ARG A 80 -3.38 44.15 4.87
N PHE A 81 -3.65 43.40 5.94
CA PHE A 81 -4.52 42.21 5.92
C PHE A 81 -5.76 42.34 6.81
N ARG A 82 -6.00 43.51 7.42
CA ARG A 82 -7.13 43.75 8.35
C ARG A 82 -8.52 43.59 7.72
N ASP A 83 -8.62 43.86 6.41
CA ASP A 83 -9.88 43.79 5.66
C ASP A 83 -10.21 42.38 5.17
N LEU A 84 -9.35 41.38 5.44
CA LEU A 84 -9.63 39.98 5.12
C LEU A 84 -10.80 39.47 5.97
N THR A 85 -11.91 39.15 5.32
CA THR A 85 -13.11 38.67 6.00
C THR A 85 -12.95 37.23 6.48
N ARG A 86 -13.71 36.87 7.53
CA ARG A 86 -13.78 35.49 8.05
C ARG A 86 -14.13 34.47 6.96
N TYR A 87 -14.99 34.85 6.01
CA TYR A 87 -15.38 34.01 4.88
C TYR A 87 -14.19 33.72 3.95
N LEU A 88 -13.45 34.76 3.54
CA LEU A 88 -12.29 34.60 2.66
C LEU A 88 -11.19 33.75 3.31
N LEU A 89 -10.90 33.99 4.59
CA LEU A 89 -9.94 33.20 5.36
C LEU A 89 -10.34 31.72 5.42
N ARG A 90 -11.63 31.42 5.61
CA ARG A 90 -12.14 30.04 5.59
C ARG A 90 -11.91 29.38 4.24
N GLU A 91 -12.33 30.04 3.17
CA GLU A 91 -12.24 29.50 1.82
C GLU A 91 -10.79 29.22 1.42
N ALA A 92 -9.87 30.13 1.71
CA ALA A 92 -8.45 29.94 1.43
C ALA A 92 -7.81 28.87 2.31
N LEU A 93 -8.10 28.84 3.62
CA LEU A 93 -7.53 27.84 4.52
C LEU A 93 -8.00 26.43 4.15
N CYS A 94 -9.30 26.26 3.87
CA CYS A 94 -9.84 24.96 3.49
C CYS A 94 -9.20 24.48 2.17
N GLU A 95 -9.05 25.35 1.17
CA GLU A 95 -8.41 24.97 -0.08
C GLU A 95 -6.93 24.63 0.11
N PHE A 96 -6.20 25.40 0.92
CA PHE A 96 -4.81 25.09 1.28
C PHE A 96 -4.67 23.72 1.94
N ILE A 97 -5.48 23.42 2.96
CA ILE A 97 -5.44 22.14 3.69
C ILE A 97 -5.71 20.97 2.73
N VAL A 98 -6.69 21.13 1.84
CA VAL A 98 -7.05 20.10 0.87
C VAL A 98 -5.89 19.85 -0.12
N SER A 99 -5.22 20.91 -0.57
CA SER A 99 -4.08 20.87 -1.48
C SER A 99 -2.77 20.40 -0.84
N LEU A 100 -2.71 20.27 0.49
CA LEU A 100 -1.48 19.82 1.16
C LEU A 100 -1.17 18.36 0.83
N PRO A 101 0.00 18.04 0.22
CA PRO A 101 0.31 16.69 -0.26
C PRO A 101 0.88 15.77 0.83
N VAL A 102 1.16 16.31 2.02
CA VAL A 102 1.74 15.60 3.16
C VAL A 102 0.76 15.59 4.33
N TYR A 103 0.95 14.63 5.24
CA TYR A 103 0.18 14.54 6.48
C TYR A 103 0.22 15.84 7.28
N ARG A 104 1.42 16.40 7.47
CA ARG A 104 1.64 17.66 8.18
C ARG A 104 3.05 18.19 7.92
N THR A 105 3.23 19.47 8.20
CA THR A 105 4.55 20.13 8.26
C THR A 105 5.03 20.22 9.71
N TYR A 106 6.29 20.62 9.88
CA TYR A 106 6.94 20.75 11.19
C TYR A 106 7.68 22.08 11.32
N ILE A 107 6.95 23.17 11.09
CA ILE A 107 7.36 24.55 11.32
C ILE A 107 7.27 24.86 12.82
N GLY A 108 8.34 25.39 13.43
CA GLY A 108 8.39 25.83 14.83
C GLY A 108 9.78 25.85 15.46
N ASP A 109 9.86 26.29 16.72
CA ASP A 109 11.10 26.62 17.45
C ASP A 109 11.96 25.42 17.88
N ALA A 110 11.41 24.20 17.86
CA ALA A 110 12.11 23.01 18.37
C ALA A 110 13.01 22.27 17.34
N GLY A 111 13.21 22.82 16.13
CA GLY A 111 14.03 22.14 15.12
C GLY A 111 14.43 22.95 13.89
N GLY A 112 14.04 24.22 13.82
CA GLY A 112 14.22 25.03 12.61
C GLY A 112 13.27 24.61 11.49
N GLN A 113 12.98 25.56 10.59
CA GLN A 113 12.19 25.29 9.39
C GLN A 113 12.98 24.34 8.48
N ARG A 114 12.48 23.12 8.29
CA ARG A 114 13.03 22.22 7.29
C ARG A 114 12.76 22.80 5.89
N PRO A 115 13.76 22.90 5.00
CA PRO A 115 13.55 23.43 3.65
C PRO A 115 12.43 22.72 2.90
N GLU A 116 12.24 21.42 3.12
CA GLU A 116 11.20 20.61 2.48
C GLU A 116 9.78 21.04 2.88
N ASP A 117 9.57 21.43 4.14
CA ASP A 117 8.25 21.88 4.62
C ASP A 117 7.83 23.18 3.90
N ALA A 118 8.80 24.07 3.61
CA ALA A 118 8.55 25.27 2.82
C ALA A 118 8.10 24.95 1.39
N VAL A 119 8.75 23.96 0.75
CA VAL A 119 8.40 23.50 -0.60
C VAL A 119 6.98 22.93 -0.64
N TYR A 120 6.59 22.12 0.36
CA TYR A 120 5.23 21.58 0.43
C TYR A 120 4.18 22.68 0.64
N ILE A 121 4.47 23.68 1.48
CA ILE A 121 3.57 24.80 1.74
C ILE A 121 3.42 25.66 0.48
N ASP A 122 4.52 26.06 -0.15
CA ASP A 122 4.50 26.90 -1.34
C ASP A 122 3.80 26.19 -2.51
N ARG A 123 4.01 24.88 -2.68
CA ARG A 123 3.27 24.07 -3.67
C ARG A 123 1.78 24.05 -3.36
N ALA A 124 1.39 23.76 -2.13
CA ALA A 124 -0.04 23.69 -1.75
C ALA A 124 -0.75 25.04 -1.91
N LEU A 125 -0.06 26.14 -1.61
CA LEU A 125 -0.57 27.50 -1.86
C LEU A 125 -0.73 27.80 -3.36
N ALA A 126 0.25 27.42 -4.19
CA ALA A 126 0.18 27.60 -5.63
C ALA A 126 -0.98 26.79 -6.25
N ASP A 127 -1.12 25.52 -5.84
CA ASP A 127 -2.21 24.64 -6.28
C ASP A 127 -3.58 25.19 -5.83
N ALA A 128 -3.69 25.65 -4.58
CA ALA A 128 -4.92 26.26 -4.06
C ALA A 128 -5.28 27.56 -4.81
N ALA A 129 -4.31 28.44 -5.07
CA ALA A 129 -4.51 29.68 -5.80
C ALA A 129 -4.96 29.43 -7.25
N LYS A 130 -4.40 28.41 -7.91
CA LYS A 130 -4.81 28.00 -9.26
C LYS A 130 -6.26 27.51 -9.30
N ARG A 131 -6.73 26.84 -8.25
CA ARG A 131 -8.12 26.34 -8.12
C ARG A 131 -9.10 27.43 -7.71
N ARG A 132 -8.62 28.50 -7.07
CA ARG A 132 -9.42 29.61 -6.54
C ARG A 132 -8.97 30.97 -7.08
N PRO A 133 -9.09 31.20 -8.41
CA PRO A 133 -8.73 32.48 -9.03
C PRO A 133 -9.62 33.65 -8.57
N ASP A 134 -10.76 33.35 -7.94
CA ASP A 134 -11.66 34.32 -7.30
C ASP A 134 -11.07 34.93 -6.01
N LEU A 135 -10.07 34.28 -5.39
CA LEU A 135 -9.43 34.74 -4.17
C LEU A 135 -8.18 35.58 -4.49
N SER A 136 -8.00 36.69 -3.77
CA SER A 136 -6.93 37.66 -4.05
C SER A 136 -5.53 37.12 -3.74
N ALA A 137 -4.53 37.58 -4.50
CA ALA A 137 -3.12 37.28 -4.24
C ALA A 137 -2.67 37.67 -2.82
N SER A 138 -3.23 38.74 -2.26
CA SER A 138 -2.96 39.19 -0.89
C SER A 138 -3.36 38.17 0.17
N LEU A 139 -4.38 37.34 -0.08
CA LEU A 139 -4.83 36.31 0.86
C LEU A 139 -3.84 35.13 0.90
N TRP A 140 -3.35 34.70 -0.26
CA TRP A 140 -2.32 33.67 -0.35
C TRP A 140 -0.98 34.14 0.22
N GLU A 141 -0.64 35.40 -0.01
CA GLU A 141 0.53 36.05 0.61
C GLU A 141 0.39 36.06 2.14
N PHE A 142 -0.79 36.38 2.69
CA PHE A 142 -1.05 36.32 4.12
C PHE A 142 -0.82 34.92 4.70
N LEU A 143 -1.42 33.89 4.07
CA LEU A 143 -1.23 32.50 4.49
C LEU A 143 0.23 32.05 4.38
N ARG A 144 0.93 32.44 3.31
CA ARG A 144 2.36 32.16 3.17
C ARG A 144 3.17 32.79 4.29
N ASN A 145 2.90 34.06 4.61
CA ASN A 145 3.65 34.80 5.60
C ASN A 145 3.42 34.27 7.02
N ILE A 146 2.18 33.96 7.39
CA ILE A 146 1.90 33.41 8.72
C ILE A 146 2.55 32.03 8.91
N LEU A 147 2.54 31.18 7.88
CA LEU A 147 3.15 29.85 7.94
C LEU A 147 4.68 29.94 7.93
N LEU A 148 5.28 30.70 7.01
CA LEU A 148 6.71 30.61 6.74
C LEU A 148 7.55 31.70 7.40
N LEU A 149 6.99 32.88 7.70
CA LEU A 149 7.80 34.08 8.02
C LEU A 149 7.50 34.66 9.40
N TRP A 150 6.23 34.80 9.79
CA TRP A 150 5.86 35.47 11.03
C TRP A 150 5.92 34.55 12.24
N ARG A 151 6.50 35.06 13.32
CA ARG A 151 6.71 34.33 14.58
C ARG A 151 6.29 35.24 15.74
N GLY A 152 5.02 35.17 16.07
CA GLY A 152 4.43 35.74 17.29
C GLY A 152 3.59 34.66 17.99
N GLU A 153 3.05 34.95 19.16
CA GLU A 153 2.28 34.00 19.97
C GLU A 153 1.10 33.41 19.16
N GLN A 154 0.30 34.27 18.52
CA GLN A 154 -0.86 33.87 17.74
C GLN A 154 -0.49 33.14 16.44
N GLU A 155 0.55 33.60 15.73
CA GLU A 155 1.00 32.98 14.48
C GLU A 155 1.60 31.58 14.73
N SER A 156 2.33 31.43 15.84
CA SER A 156 2.86 30.15 16.28
C SER A 156 1.75 29.20 16.75
N GLU A 157 0.77 29.70 17.50
CA GLU A 157 -0.41 28.91 17.91
C GLU A 157 -1.20 28.42 16.70
N PHE A 158 -1.53 29.30 15.76
CA PHE A 158 -2.19 28.93 14.50
C PHE A 158 -1.41 27.84 13.76
N THR A 159 -0.10 28.02 13.59
CA THR A 159 0.75 27.07 12.86
C THR A 159 0.79 25.71 13.58
N ALA A 160 0.90 25.70 14.91
CA ALA A 160 0.87 24.47 15.70
C ALA A 160 -0.46 23.72 15.57
N CYS A 161 -1.59 24.42 15.75
CA CYS A 161 -2.92 23.83 15.62
C CYS A 161 -3.18 23.32 14.20
N LEU A 162 -2.75 24.06 13.17
CA LEU A 162 -2.89 23.63 11.78
C LEU A 162 -2.14 22.31 11.54
N GLN A 163 -0.90 22.20 12.03
CA GLN A 163 -0.09 21.00 11.89
C GLN A 163 -0.64 19.80 12.67
N GLN A 164 -1.41 20.04 13.73
CA GLN A 164 -2.15 18.97 14.43
C GLN A 164 -3.37 18.51 13.62
N LEU A 165 -4.08 19.44 12.97
CA LEU A 165 -5.31 19.15 12.23
C LEU A 165 -5.07 18.45 10.89
N THR A 166 -4.07 18.88 10.12
CA THR A 166 -3.85 18.40 8.74
C THR A 166 -3.62 16.89 8.66
N GLY A 167 -3.01 16.29 9.70
CA GLY A 167 -2.83 14.85 9.78
C GLY A 167 -4.15 14.08 9.84
N ALA A 168 -5.11 14.58 10.63
CA ALA A 168 -6.45 14.00 10.71
C ALA A 168 -7.23 14.16 9.40
N VAL A 169 -7.08 15.30 8.71
CA VAL A 169 -7.69 15.52 7.39
C VAL A 169 -7.12 14.54 6.36
N MET A 170 -5.81 14.30 6.37
CA MET A 170 -5.19 13.32 5.47
C MET A 170 -5.70 11.90 5.75
N ALA A 171 -5.63 11.45 7.00
CA ALA A 171 -6.08 10.10 7.36
C ALA A 171 -7.57 9.88 7.04
N LYS A 172 -8.46 10.78 7.48
CA LYS A 172 -9.89 10.62 7.28
C LYS A 172 -10.34 10.90 5.84
N GLY A 173 -9.70 11.84 5.17
CA GLY A 173 -10.03 12.23 3.79
C GLY A 173 -9.47 11.27 2.76
N VAL A 174 -8.26 10.75 2.96
CA VAL A 174 -7.60 9.86 2.00
C VAL A 174 -7.81 8.40 2.37
N GLU A 175 -7.30 7.98 3.52
CA GLU A 175 -7.24 6.56 3.86
C GLU A 175 -8.61 5.96 4.21
N ASP A 176 -9.46 6.73 4.88
CA ASP A 176 -10.79 6.30 5.31
C ASP A 176 -11.90 6.80 4.37
N THR A 177 -11.58 7.43 3.22
CA THR A 177 -12.61 7.88 2.27
C THR A 177 -12.15 7.73 0.82
N ALA A 178 -11.10 8.42 0.36
CA ALA A 178 -10.66 8.36 -1.03
C ALA A 178 -10.28 6.95 -1.48
N PHE A 179 -9.66 6.15 -0.61
CA PHE A 179 -9.29 4.75 -0.86
C PHE A 179 -10.49 3.80 -1.06
N TYR A 180 -11.70 4.21 -0.68
CA TYR A 180 -12.94 3.47 -0.94
C TYR A 180 -13.73 4.05 -2.13
N ARG A 181 -13.27 5.17 -2.71
CA ARG A 181 -13.88 5.83 -3.87
C ARG A 181 -13.07 5.66 -5.15
N TYR A 182 -11.76 5.47 -5.06
CA TYR A 182 -10.88 5.26 -6.21
C TYR A 182 -10.43 3.81 -6.31
N ASN A 183 -11.25 2.96 -6.94
CA ASN A 183 -11.07 1.51 -6.87
C ASN A 183 -10.28 0.90 -8.04
N ARG A 184 -9.51 1.70 -8.81
CA ARG A 184 -8.78 1.25 -10.02
C ARG A 184 -8.01 -0.07 -9.81
N LEU A 185 -7.19 -0.13 -8.76
CA LEU A 185 -6.49 -1.32 -8.30
C LEU A 185 -6.32 -1.23 -6.78
N ILE A 186 -7.17 -1.92 -6.01
CA ILE A 186 -7.33 -1.67 -4.58
C ILE A 186 -6.16 -2.18 -3.72
N SER A 187 -5.21 -2.92 -4.30
CA SER A 187 -3.96 -3.29 -3.62
C SER A 187 -3.04 -2.09 -3.39
N LEU A 188 -3.22 -1.00 -4.15
CA LEU A 188 -2.51 0.28 -3.97
C LEU A 188 -3.18 1.20 -2.94
N ASN A 189 -4.41 0.89 -2.52
CA ASN A 189 -5.21 1.68 -1.60
C ASN A 189 -4.89 1.27 -0.16
N GLU A 190 -3.67 1.56 0.29
CA GLU A 190 -3.14 1.12 1.57
C GLU A 190 -2.54 2.28 2.37
N VAL A 191 -2.50 2.14 3.71
CA VAL A 191 -1.99 3.17 4.63
C VAL A 191 -0.60 3.64 4.20
N GLY A 192 -0.41 4.96 4.10
CA GLY A 192 0.80 5.58 3.58
C GLY A 192 1.03 5.45 2.06
N GLY A 193 0.11 4.82 1.33
CA GLY A 193 0.16 4.61 -0.12
C GLY A 193 -0.37 5.80 -0.93
N ASP A 194 0.00 5.82 -2.21
CA ASP A 194 -0.46 6.80 -3.19
C ASP A 194 -0.93 6.06 -4.46
N PRO A 195 -2.25 5.78 -4.59
CA PRO A 195 -2.85 5.11 -5.76
C PRO A 195 -2.59 5.77 -7.12
N SER A 196 -2.09 7.02 -7.17
CA SER A 196 -1.62 7.62 -8.43
C SER A 196 -0.29 7.07 -8.91
N ARG A 197 0.49 6.43 -8.03
CA ARG A 197 1.76 5.77 -8.36
C ARG A 197 1.50 4.29 -8.65
N PHE A 198 1.46 3.93 -9.93
CA PHE A 198 1.14 2.57 -10.36
C PHE A 198 2.37 1.67 -10.43
N GLY A 199 2.70 1.05 -9.29
CA GLY A 199 3.82 0.13 -9.16
C GLY A 199 5.18 0.81 -8.94
N VAL A 200 6.21 -0.02 -8.77
CA VAL A 200 7.59 0.37 -8.47
C VAL A 200 8.55 -0.47 -9.31
N THR A 201 9.49 0.16 -10.01
CA THR A 201 10.51 -0.57 -10.77
C THR A 201 11.60 -1.13 -9.86
N PRO A 202 12.30 -2.20 -10.25
CA PRO A 202 13.45 -2.72 -9.49
C PRO A 202 14.48 -1.64 -9.16
N GLU A 203 14.80 -0.73 -10.09
CA GLU A 203 15.76 0.35 -9.89
C GLU A 203 15.28 1.34 -8.84
N ALA A 204 14.00 1.70 -8.86
CA ALA A 204 13.42 2.60 -7.86
C ALA A 204 13.44 1.98 -6.46
N PHE A 205 13.11 0.69 -6.36
CA PHE A 205 13.19 -0.05 -5.11
C PHE A 205 14.63 -0.16 -4.59
N HIS A 206 15.59 -0.46 -5.46
CA HIS A 206 17.00 -0.52 -5.10
C HIS A 206 17.51 0.83 -4.58
N ARG A 207 17.15 1.95 -5.23
CA ARG A 207 17.47 3.29 -4.72
C ARG A 207 16.87 3.54 -3.33
N TYR A 208 15.62 3.12 -3.11
CA TYR A 208 14.99 3.22 -1.80
C TYR A 208 15.74 2.41 -0.73
N CYS A 209 16.15 1.17 -1.02
CA CYS A 209 16.94 0.38 -0.07
C CYS A 209 18.34 0.97 0.21
N ILE A 210 18.99 1.57 -0.79
CA ILE A 210 20.26 2.28 -0.59
C ILE A 210 20.07 3.47 0.37
N ASP A 211 19.01 4.27 0.16
CA ASP A 211 18.66 5.37 1.05
C ASP A 211 18.37 4.90 2.48
N LEU A 212 17.62 3.80 2.63
CA LEU A 212 17.35 3.19 3.92
C LEU A 212 18.64 2.79 4.65
N GLN A 213 19.57 2.07 3.98
CA GLN A 213 20.83 1.66 4.61
C GLN A 213 21.67 2.87 5.04
N GLN A 214 21.67 3.95 4.25
CA GLN A 214 22.50 5.13 4.53
C GLN A 214 21.93 6.03 5.63
N HIS A 215 20.61 6.19 5.68
CA HIS A 215 19.99 7.22 6.52
C HIS A 215 19.12 6.67 7.65
N ARG A 216 18.56 5.46 7.49
CA ARG A 216 17.57 4.86 8.41
C ARG A 216 17.73 3.32 8.51
N PRO A 217 18.93 2.79 8.78
CA PRO A 217 19.19 1.35 8.72
C PRO A 217 18.45 0.53 9.80
N GLU A 218 17.90 1.20 10.82
CA GLU A 218 17.17 0.58 11.94
C GLU A 218 15.64 0.76 11.84
N THR A 219 15.12 1.32 10.74
CA THR A 219 13.67 1.49 10.55
C THR A 219 12.95 0.14 10.45
N MET A 220 11.69 0.08 10.88
CA MET A 220 10.90 -1.14 10.71
C MET A 220 10.56 -1.38 9.24
N LEU A 221 10.53 -2.65 8.84
CA LEU A 221 10.06 -3.10 7.53
C LEU A 221 8.79 -3.92 7.75
N THR A 222 7.63 -3.31 7.51
CA THR A 222 6.34 -3.97 7.68
C THR A 222 5.66 -4.26 6.35
N THR A 223 4.84 -5.30 6.34
CA THR A 223 3.99 -5.67 5.20
C THR A 223 2.54 -5.90 5.63
N ALA A 224 2.25 -6.01 6.92
CA ALA A 224 0.90 -6.10 7.45
C ALA A 224 0.89 -5.49 8.84
N THR A 225 -0.21 -4.86 9.22
CA THR A 225 -0.42 -4.32 10.56
C THR A 225 -1.90 -4.45 10.94
N HIS A 226 -2.21 -4.15 12.20
CA HIS A 226 -3.59 -4.04 12.68
C HIS A 226 -4.41 -2.91 12.03
N ASP A 227 -3.76 -1.98 11.30
CA ASP A 227 -4.40 -0.85 10.64
C ASP A 227 -4.35 -0.93 9.10
N THR A 228 -3.60 -1.88 8.53
CA THR A 228 -3.62 -2.09 7.08
C THR A 228 -5.04 -2.40 6.58
N LYS A 229 -5.41 -1.81 5.45
CA LYS A 229 -6.72 -1.96 4.81
C LYS A 229 -6.92 -3.39 4.30
N ARG A 230 -5.84 -4.07 3.91
CA ARG A 230 -5.86 -5.45 3.39
C ARG A 230 -4.62 -6.21 3.87
N GLY A 231 -4.76 -7.51 4.11
CA GLY A 231 -3.67 -8.42 4.45
C GLY A 231 -2.59 -8.48 3.37
N GLU A 232 -1.37 -8.89 3.74
CA GLU A 232 -0.22 -8.81 2.84
C GLU A 232 -0.33 -9.70 1.61
N ASP A 233 -0.97 -10.86 1.74
CA ASP A 233 -1.19 -11.79 0.63
C ASP A 233 -2.47 -11.47 -0.15
N THR A 234 -3.48 -10.87 0.51
CA THR A 234 -4.65 -10.25 -0.15
C THR A 234 -4.19 -9.23 -1.20
N ARG A 235 -3.28 -8.32 -0.83
CA ARG A 235 -2.80 -7.26 -1.73
C ARG A 235 -2.05 -7.84 -2.92
N LEU A 236 -1.13 -8.78 -2.69
CA LEU A 236 -0.33 -9.35 -3.77
C LEU A 236 -1.16 -10.13 -4.77
N ARG A 237 -2.20 -10.84 -4.31
CA ARG A 237 -3.12 -11.53 -5.22
C ARG A 237 -3.94 -10.56 -6.07
N ILE A 238 -4.36 -9.43 -5.50
CA ILE A 238 -5.03 -8.35 -6.27
C ILE A 238 -4.05 -7.73 -7.26
N SER A 239 -2.79 -7.51 -6.88
CA SER A 239 -1.77 -6.90 -7.76
C SER A 239 -1.53 -7.71 -9.04
N VAL A 240 -1.74 -9.03 -9.03
CA VAL A 240 -1.66 -9.88 -10.24
C VAL A 240 -2.62 -9.40 -11.35
N LEU A 241 -3.74 -8.75 -11.01
CA LEU A 241 -4.66 -8.18 -11.99
C LEU A 241 -3.99 -7.15 -12.92
N SER A 242 -2.93 -6.48 -12.46
CA SER A 242 -2.17 -5.53 -13.29
C SER A 242 -1.45 -6.20 -14.46
N GLU A 243 -1.16 -7.50 -14.38
CA GLU A 243 -0.52 -8.27 -15.46
C GLU A 243 -1.56 -8.78 -16.49
N ILE A 244 -2.85 -8.81 -16.14
CA ILE A 244 -3.92 -9.41 -16.96
C ILE A 244 -5.14 -8.48 -17.17
N PRO A 245 -4.96 -7.19 -17.48
CA PRO A 245 -6.07 -6.23 -17.54
C PRO A 245 -7.17 -6.63 -18.55
N ARG A 246 -6.80 -7.31 -19.64
CA ARG A 246 -7.77 -7.80 -20.65
C ARG A 246 -8.67 -8.91 -20.11
N TRP A 247 -8.08 -9.94 -19.49
CA TRP A 247 -8.83 -11.04 -18.88
C TRP A 247 -9.70 -10.54 -17.74
N TRP A 248 -9.17 -9.62 -16.93
CA TRP A 248 -9.91 -8.95 -15.87
C TRP A 248 -11.15 -8.22 -16.39
N ARG A 249 -10.99 -7.40 -17.43
CA ARG A 249 -12.10 -6.67 -18.06
C ARG A 249 -13.19 -7.60 -18.59
N GLU A 250 -12.79 -8.71 -19.22
CA GLU A 250 -13.73 -9.70 -19.75
C GLU A 250 -14.49 -10.41 -18.62
N ALA A 251 -13.79 -10.78 -17.54
CA ALA A 251 -14.39 -11.39 -16.36
C ALA A 251 -15.42 -10.46 -15.71
N LEU A 252 -15.05 -9.21 -15.45
CA LEU A 252 -15.94 -8.18 -14.94
C LEU A 252 -17.21 -8.03 -15.79
N LYS A 253 -17.06 -7.96 -17.12
CA LYS A 253 -18.22 -7.84 -18.02
C LYS A 253 -19.16 -9.03 -17.87
N ARG A 254 -18.64 -10.26 -17.84
CA ARG A 254 -19.46 -11.48 -17.69
C ARG A 254 -20.15 -11.51 -16.33
N TRP A 255 -19.41 -11.31 -15.25
CA TRP A 255 -19.94 -11.36 -13.89
C TRP A 255 -20.99 -10.28 -13.67
N SER A 256 -20.70 -9.05 -14.09
CA SER A 256 -21.61 -7.94 -13.90
C SER A 256 -22.91 -8.09 -14.69
N GLN A 257 -22.83 -8.62 -15.92
CA GLN A 257 -24.03 -8.98 -16.70
C GLN A 257 -24.85 -10.10 -16.06
N GLY A 258 -24.18 -11.15 -15.55
CA GLY A 258 -24.85 -12.26 -14.88
C GLY A 258 -25.49 -11.85 -13.55
N ASN A 259 -24.80 -11.00 -12.80
CA ASN A 259 -25.20 -10.56 -11.46
C ASN A 259 -26.17 -9.38 -11.49
N GLU A 260 -26.46 -8.79 -12.65
CA GLU A 260 -27.43 -7.69 -12.79
C GLU A 260 -28.81 -8.07 -12.23
N ARG A 261 -29.19 -9.35 -12.31
CA ARG A 261 -30.45 -9.88 -11.74
C ARG A 261 -30.56 -9.77 -10.22
N TYR A 262 -29.42 -9.63 -9.52
CA TYR A 262 -29.36 -9.51 -8.07
C TYR A 262 -29.28 -8.05 -7.61
N ARG A 263 -29.13 -7.10 -8.55
CA ARG A 263 -29.11 -5.67 -8.26
C ARG A 263 -30.53 -5.20 -7.94
N ARG A 264 -30.72 -4.62 -6.75
CA ARG A 264 -32.01 -4.07 -6.31
C ARG A 264 -31.86 -2.56 -6.19
N ASP A 265 -32.79 -1.82 -6.80
CA ASP A 265 -32.81 -0.34 -6.77
C ASP A 265 -31.49 0.34 -7.16
N GLY A 266 -30.71 -0.31 -8.06
CA GLY A 266 -29.43 0.20 -8.51
C GLY A 266 -28.24 -0.06 -7.56
N VAL A 267 -28.43 -0.85 -6.49
CA VAL A 267 -27.41 -1.17 -5.47
C VAL A 267 -26.83 -2.58 -5.68
N PRO A 268 -25.49 -2.75 -5.60
CA PRO A 268 -24.47 -1.71 -5.51
C PRO A 268 -24.35 -0.89 -6.80
N ASP A 269 -23.84 0.34 -6.68
CA ASP A 269 -23.37 1.07 -7.85
C ASP A 269 -22.16 0.35 -8.50
N ARG A 270 -21.78 0.77 -9.70
CA ARG A 270 -20.69 0.10 -10.43
C ARG A 270 -19.33 0.23 -9.72
N ASN A 271 -19.09 1.29 -8.97
CA ASN A 271 -17.81 1.46 -8.27
C ASN A 271 -17.69 0.51 -7.07
N MET A 272 -18.77 0.34 -6.30
CA MET A 272 -18.85 -0.62 -5.20
C MET A 272 -18.84 -2.06 -5.69
N GLU A 273 -19.50 -2.34 -6.82
CA GLU A 273 -19.41 -3.65 -7.49
C GLU A 273 -17.97 -3.99 -7.94
N TYR A 274 -17.25 -3.01 -8.49
CA TYR A 274 -15.84 -3.19 -8.88
C TYR A 274 -14.93 -3.49 -7.67
N LEU A 275 -15.20 -2.83 -6.53
CA LEU A 275 -14.53 -3.12 -5.25
C LEU A 275 -14.84 -4.54 -4.76
N PHE A 276 -16.10 -4.97 -4.85
CA PHE A 276 -16.54 -6.31 -4.46
C PHE A 276 -15.76 -7.40 -5.20
N TYR A 277 -15.66 -7.33 -6.53
CA TYR A 277 -14.96 -8.36 -7.30
C TYR A 277 -13.46 -8.42 -7.01
N GLN A 278 -12.78 -7.28 -6.84
CA GLN A 278 -11.37 -7.30 -6.43
C GLN A 278 -11.17 -7.82 -5.00
N THR A 279 -12.11 -7.53 -4.10
CA THR A 279 -12.08 -8.05 -2.72
C THR A 279 -12.22 -9.57 -2.73
N LEU A 280 -13.15 -10.11 -3.54
CA LEU A 280 -13.25 -11.55 -3.78
C LEU A 280 -11.92 -12.12 -4.30
N VAL A 281 -11.35 -11.54 -5.35
CA VAL A 281 -10.05 -12.00 -5.89
C VAL A 281 -9.00 -12.06 -4.79
N GLY A 282 -8.86 -11.00 -3.98
CA GLY A 282 -7.84 -10.94 -2.94
C GLY A 282 -8.05 -11.93 -1.79
N ALA A 283 -9.26 -11.98 -1.24
CA ALA A 283 -9.53 -12.65 0.03
C ALA A 283 -10.04 -14.10 -0.11
N TRP A 284 -10.30 -14.59 -1.32
CA TRP A 284 -10.86 -15.93 -1.51
C TRP A 284 -9.91 -17.07 -1.05
N PRO A 285 -10.41 -18.15 -0.42
CA PRO A 285 -11.78 -18.34 0.06
C PRO A 285 -12.10 -17.40 1.24
N ILE A 286 -13.30 -16.84 1.22
CA ILE A 286 -13.80 -15.94 2.27
C ILE A 286 -15.22 -16.36 2.66
N GLU A 287 -15.49 -16.39 3.97
CA GLU A 287 -16.82 -16.62 4.51
C GLU A 287 -17.74 -15.46 4.18
N GLU A 288 -19.01 -15.74 3.91
CA GLU A 288 -20.01 -14.75 3.51
C GLU A 288 -20.11 -13.61 4.53
N GLU A 289 -20.14 -13.93 5.82
CA GLU A 289 -20.28 -12.94 6.90
C GLU A 289 -19.11 -11.95 6.90
N ARG A 290 -17.89 -12.44 6.64
CA ARG A 290 -16.70 -11.57 6.56
C ARG A 290 -16.79 -10.62 5.37
N LEU A 291 -17.28 -11.11 4.23
CA LEU A 291 -17.43 -10.29 3.03
C LEU A 291 -18.55 -9.26 3.20
N GLN A 292 -19.69 -9.64 3.76
CA GLN A 292 -20.78 -8.70 4.05
C GLN A 292 -20.34 -7.59 5.00
N GLN A 293 -19.66 -7.95 6.11
CA GLN A 293 -19.12 -6.97 7.06
C GLN A 293 -18.14 -6.00 6.40
N TYR A 294 -17.25 -6.52 5.54
CA TYR A 294 -16.32 -5.68 4.79
C TYR A 294 -17.04 -4.73 3.83
N MET A 295 -18.00 -5.23 3.04
CA MET A 295 -18.70 -4.43 2.05
C MET A 295 -19.53 -3.32 2.71
N LEU A 296 -20.16 -3.61 3.85
CA LEU A 296 -20.87 -2.61 4.65
C LEU A 296 -19.90 -1.53 5.18
N LYS A 297 -18.76 -1.94 5.75
CA LYS A 297 -17.72 -1.01 6.21
C LYS A 297 -17.20 -0.15 5.05
N ALA A 298 -16.91 -0.76 3.90
CA ALA A 298 -16.45 -0.05 2.72
C ALA A 298 -17.47 1.00 2.22
N ALA A 299 -18.76 0.67 2.25
CA ALA A 299 -19.82 1.62 1.91
C ALA A 299 -19.89 2.80 2.88
N HIS A 300 -19.81 2.54 4.19
CA HIS A 300 -19.77 3.60 5.20
C HIS A 300 -18.52 4.47 5.10
N GLU A 301 -17.37 3.90 4.72
CA GLU A 301 -16.14 4.66 4.52
C GLU A 301 -16.18 5.46 3.21
N ALA A 302 -16.80 4.94 2.15
CA ALA A 302 -17.01 5.67 0.91
C ALA A 302 -17.91 6.90 1.12
N LYS A 303 -18.89 6.88 2.02
CA LYS A 303 -19.74 8.05 2.36
C LYS A 303 -20.45 8.64 1.12
N ILE A 304 -20.88 7.77 0.20
CA ILE A 304 -21.63 8.17 -1.02
C ILE A 304 -23.14 8.02 -0.78
N TYR A 305 -23.57 6.81 -0.38
CA TYR A 305 -24.99 6.50 -0.14
C TYR A 305 -25.31 6.24 1.35
N THR A 306 -24.35 5.71 2.12
CA THR A 306 -24.47 5.50 3.57
C THR A 306 -23.20 5.97 4.29
N SER A 307 -23.29 6.27 5.58
CA SER A 307 -22.15 6.60 6.44
C SER A 307 -22.39 6.19 7.89
N TRP A 308 -21.32 6.07 8.69
CA TRP A 308 -21.44 5.79 10.13
C TRP A 308 -22.31 6.80 10.89
N LYS A 309 -22.44 8.05 10.40
CA LYS A 309 -23.24 9.11 11.02
C LYS A 309 -24.69 9.13 10.54
N THR A 310 -24.93 8.68 9.33
CA THR A 310 -26.24 8.71 8.68
C THR A 310 -26.37 7.43 7.86
N PRO A 311 -26.71 6.31 8.53
CA PRO A 311 -26.93 5.02 7.88
C PRO A 311 -28.16 5.08 6.96
N ASP A 312 -28.10 4.37 5.83
CA ASP A 312 -29.23 4.17 4.92
C ASP A 312 -29.57 2.68 4.91
N ALA A 313 -30.58 2.31 5.71
CA ALA A 313 -30.97 0.92 5.90
C ALA A 313 -31.40 0.23 4.59
N ALA A 314 -32.03 0.95 3.66
CA ALA A 314 -32.47 0.37 2.40
C ALA A 314 -31.28 0.06 1.49
N TYR A 315 -30.32 0.97 1.42
CA TYR A 315 -29.06 0.73 0.70
C TYR A 315 -28.27 -0.44 1.32
N GLU A 316 -28.15 -0.47 2.65
CA GLU A 316 -27.38 -1.48 3.36
C GLU A 316 -27.98 -2.89 3.22
N GLU A 317 -29.31 -3.01 3.29
CA GLU A 317 -30.03 -4.26 3.05
C GLU A 317 -29.88 -4.72 1.59
N ALA A 318 -30.00 -3.80 0.62
CA ALA A 318 -29.82 -4.13 -0.79
C ALA A 318 -28.38 -4.58 -1.10
N LEU A 319 -27.37 -3.95 -0.50
CA LEU A 319 -25.96 -4.34 -0.64
C LEU A 319 -25.71 -5.73 -0.04
N ALA A 320 -26.22 -6.00 1.16
CA ALA A 320 -26.10 -7.31 1.79
C ALA A 320 -26.81 -8.40 0.97
N GLY A 321 -28.00 -8.11 0.44
CA GLY A 321 -28.75 -8.99 -0.45
C GLY A 321 -27.99 -9.31 -1.74
N PHE A 322 -27.36 -8.31 -2.38
CA PHE A 322 -26.51 -8.54 -3.54
C PHE A 322 -25.33 -9.47 -3.23
N VAL A 323 -24.62 -9.25 -2.12
CA VAL A 323 -23.51 -10.10 -1.70
C VAL A 323 -23.98 -11.53 -1.46
N HIS A 324 -25.08 -11.71 -0.73
CA HIS A 324 -25.68 -13.02 -0.48
C HIS A 324 -26.03 -13.74 -1.78
N ASP A 325 -26.88 -13.13 -2.60
CA ASP A 325 -27.43 -13.78 -3.80
C ASP A 325 -26.33 -14.15 -4.82
N VAL A 326 -25.28 -13.32 -4.96
CA VAL A 326 -24.13 -13.63 -5.82
C VAL A 326 -23.30 -14.79 -5.28
N LEU A 327 -23.11 -14.88 -3.96
CA LEU A 327 -22.36 -15.99 -3.36
C LEU A 327 -23.13 -17.33 -3.42
N GLN A 328 -24.46 -17.28 -3.47
CA GLN A 328 -25.31 -18.47 -3.65
C GLN A 328 -25.42 -18.92 -5.12
N ASP A 329 -24.95 -18.12 -6.08
CA ASP A 329 -24.95 -18.46 -7.50
C ASP A 329 -23.80 -19.42 -7.85
N GLU A 330 -24.11 -20.71 -7.95
CA GLU A 330 -23.14 -21.75 -8.31
C GLU A 330 -22.45 -21.50 -9.65
N GLY A 331 -23.15 -20.88 -10.62
CA GLY A 331 -22.60 -20.57 -11.93
C GLY A 331 -21.56 -19.46 -11.87
N PHE A 332 -21.84 -18.39 -11.13
CA PHE A 332 -20.86 -17.34 -10.84
C PHE A 332 -19.66 -17.90 -10.06
N ILE A 333 -19.89 -18.67 -8.99
CA ILE A 333 -18.81 -19.22 -8.16
C ILE A 333 -17.90 -20.17 -8.97
N ALA A 334 -18.46 -20.97 -9.87
CA ALA A 334 -17.68 -21.83 -10.75
C ALA A 334 -16.79 -21.01 -11.73
N ASP A 335 -17.35 -20.00 -12.40
CA ASP A 335 -16.59 -19.12 -13.31
C ASP A 335 -15.53 -18.31 -12.55
N PHE A 336 -15.87 -17.78 -11.37
CA PHE A 336 -14.93 -17.06 -10.50
C PHE A 336 -13.76 -17.94 -10.05
N LYS A 337 -14.02 -19.17 -9.60
CA LYS A 337 -12.96 -20.12 -9.21
C LYS A 337 -12.08 -20.48 -10.39
N ALA A 338 -12.66 -20.68 -11.58
CA ALA A 338 -11.92 -20.94 -12.81
C ALA A 338 -11.02 -19.75 -13.20
N PHE A 339 -11.51 -18.52 -13.07
CA PHE A 339 -10.70 -17.30 -13.26
C PHE A 339 -9.57 -17.19 -12.25
N LEU A 340 -9.83 -17.50 -10.98
CA LEU A 340 -8.87 -17.32 -9.89
C LEU A 340 -7.77 -18.39 -9.89
N ALA A 341 -8.09 -19.63 -10.24
CA ALA A 341 -7.18 -20.78 -10.20
C ALA A 341 -5.77 -20.51 -10.79
N PRO A 342 -5.61 -19.95 -12.01
CA PRO A 342 -4.29 -19.66 -12.57
C PRO A 342 -3.51 -18.56 -11.81
N LEU A 343 -4.17 -17.74 -10.98
CA LEU A 343 -3.56 -16.61 -10.27
C LEU A 343 -3.00 -17.00 -8.90
N ILE A 344 -3.50 -18.10 -8.30
CA ILE A 344 -3.17 -18.49 -6.92
C ILE A 344 -1.68 -18.74 -6.74
N ARG A 345 -1.07 -19.57 -7.60
CA ARG A 345 0.34 -19.94 -7.48
C ARG A 345 1.28 -18.74 -7.74
N PRO A 346 1.09 -17.95 -8.82
CA PRO A 346 1.81 -16.69 -9.01
C PRO A 346 1.72 -15.76 -7.80
N ALA A 347 0.53 -15.51 -7.27
CA ALA A 347 0.34 -14.65 -6.10
C ALA A 347 1.10 -15.16 -4.86
N ARG A 348 1.05 -16.47 -4.58
CA ARG A 348 1.79 -17.07 -3.46
C ARG A 348 3.30 -16.97 -3.62
N ILE A 349 3.82 -17.12 -4.84
CA ILE A 349 5.26 -16.92 -5.07
C ILE A 349 5.63 -15.45 -4.88
N SER A 350 4.81 -14.50 -5.35
CA SER A 350 4.99 -13.07 -5.05
C SER A 350 4.99 -12.81 -3.54
N SER A 351 4.16 -13.51 -2.77
CA SER A 351 4.18 -13.46 -1.29
C SER A 351 5.48 -13.97 -0.69
N LEU A 352 6.04 -15.08 -1.21
CA LEU A 352 7.35 -15.56 -0.78
C LEU A 352 8.47 -14.57 -1.14
N ALA A 353 8.39 -13.95 -2.32
CA ALA A 353 9.31 -12.92 -2.77
C ALA A 353 9.28 -11.70 -1.85
N GLN A 354 8.11 -11.14 -1.58
CA GLN A 354 7.91 -10.03 -0.65
C GLN A 354 8.42 -10.39 0.75
N THR A 355 8.11 -11.60 1.22
CA THR A 355 8.57 -12.09 2.53
C THR A 355 10.09 -12.14 2.57
N LEU A 356 10.75 -12.75 1.59
CA LEU A 356 12.21 -12.84 1.60
C LEU A 356 12.85 -11.45 1.56
N ILE A 357 12.37 -10.55 0.70
CA ILE A 357 12.84 -9.15 0.65
C ILE A 357 12.68 -8.49 2.03
N LYS A 358 11.52 -8.61 2.69
CA LYS A 358 11.28 -8.02 4.02
C LYS A 358 12.35 -8.42 5.02
N TYR A 359 12.73 -9.70 5.05
CA TYR A 359 13.73 -10.19 6.01
C TYR A 359 15.18 -9.92 5.61
N THR A 360 15.47 -9.57 4.37
CA THR A 360 16.85 -9.38 3.90
C THR A 360 17.19 -7.96 3.45
N ALA A 361 16.21 -7.07 3.26
CA ALA A 361 16.41 -5.65 2.99
C ALA A 361 16.98 -4.89 4.21
N PRO A 362 17.56 -3.68 4.03
CA PRO A 362 18.04 -2.83 5.12
C PRO A 362 16.89 -2.39 6.03
N GLY A 363 17.04 -2.57 7.34
CA GLY A 363 15.98 -2.36 8.32
C GLY A 363 15.73 -3.57 9.24
N VAL A 364 14.75 -3.41 10.11
CA VAL A 364 14.30 -4.41 11.09
C VAL A 364 12.98 -5.01 10.62
N PRO A 365 12.94 -6.29 10.19
CA PRO A 365 11.71 -6.90 9.70
C PRO A 365 10.67 -7.05 10.81
N ASP A 366 9.47 -6.58 10.52
CA ASP A 366 8.28 -6.73 11.37
C ASP A 366 7.43 -7.93 10.93
N LEU A 367 6.81 -8.59 11.90
CA LEU A 367 5.91 -9.72 11.70
C LEU A 367 4.62 -9.49 12.46
N TYR A 368 3.59 -9.08 11.74
CA TYR A 368 2.24 -9.06 12.31
C TYR A 368 1.75 -10.47 12.60
N GLN A 369 1.05 -10.63 13.72
CA GLN A 369 0.66 -11.94 14.22
C GLN A 369 -0.12 -12.75 13.18
N GLY A 370 0.32 -13.98 12.93
CA GLY A 370 -0.37 -14.91 12.04
C GLY A 370 0.07 -14.84 10.57
N THR A 371 0.81 -13.80 10.15
CA THR A 371 1.25 -13.62 8.76
C THR A 371 2.49 -14.43 8.37
N GLU A 372 2.97 -15.28 9.27
CA GLU A 372 3.93 -16.34 8.95
C GLU A 372 3.34 -17.44 8.04
N LEU A 373 2.01 -17.46 7.89
CA LEU A 373 1.25 -18.23 6.88
C LEU A 373 0.53 -17.25 5.92
N TRP A 374 -0.39 -17.76 5.09
CA TRP A 374 -1.18 -16.92 4.19
C TRP A 374 -2.13 -15.98 4.95
N ASP A 375 -2.00 -14.68 4.71
CA ASP A 375 -2.83 -13.62 5.26
C ASP A 375 -3.80 -13.07 4.20
N HIS A 376 -5.00 -13.64 4.20
CA HIS A 376 -6.15 -13.21 3.39
C HIS A 376 -7.13 -12.35 4.18
N SER A 377 -6.62 -11.58 5.15
CA SER A 377 -7.45 -10.68 5.96
C SER A 377 -7.84 -9.43 5.18
N LEU A 378 -8.93 -8.81 5.61
CA LEU A 378 -9.43 -7.51 5.21
C LEU A 378 -9.21 -6.50 6.37
N VAL A 379 -9.68 -5.27 6.21
CA VAL A 379 -9.51 -4.20 7.21
C VAL A 379 -10.11 -4.60 8.57
N ASP A 380 -9.60 -3.99 9.65
CA ASP A 380 -10.15 -4.05 11.02
C ASP A 380 -11.69 -4.07 11.01
N PRO A 381 -12.37 -5.00 11.71
CA PRO A 381 -11.82 -6.00 12.65
C PRO A 381 -11.36 -7.33 12.04
N ASP A 382 -11.43 -7.51 10.72
CA ASP A 382 -11.11 -8.81 10.10
C ASP A 382 -9.63 -9.21 10.26
N ASN A 383 -8.71 -8.24 10.22
CA ASN A 383 -7.29 -8.43 10.50
C ASN A 383 -6.97 -8.67 11.99
N ARG A 384 -7.96 -8.60 12.89
CA ARG A 384 -7.79 -8.81 14.35
C ARG A 384 -8.33 -10.16 14.83
N ARG A 385 -8.69 -11.06 13.91
CA ARG A 385 -9.13 -12.43 14.23
C ARG A 385 -8.06 -13.18 15.03
N PRO A 386 -8.47 -14.13 15.90
CA PRO A 386 -7.53 -14.89 16.72
C PRO A 386 -6.60 -15.75 15.87
N VAL A 387 -5.35 -15.89 16.33
CA VAL A 387 -4.32 -16.67 15.66
C VAL A 387 -4.24 -18.07 16.29
N ASP A 388 -4.33 -19.11 15.47
CA ASP A 388 -4.09 -20.49 15.93
C ASP A 388 -2.59 -20.76 16.05
N TYR A 389 -2.03 -20.48 17.22
CA TYR A 389 -0.62 -20.70 17.54
C TYR A 389 -0.25 -22.18 17.70
N ASP A 390 -1.20 -23.06 18.03
CA ASP A 390 -0.90 -24.49 18.19
C ASP A 390 -0.66 -25.15 16.84
N LEU A 391 -1.44 -24.79 15.81
CA LEU A 391 -1.16 -25.17 14.43
C LEU A 391 0.24 -24.71 13.99
N ARG A 392 0.60 -23.45 14.24
CA ARG A 392 1.90 -22.88 13.85
C ARG A 392 3.07 -23.56 14.55
N ARG A 393 2.94 -23.88 15.84
CA ARG A 393 3.95 -24.65 16.57
C ARG A 393 4.16 -26.04 15.97
N ARG A 394 3.08 -26.74 15.61
CA ARG A 394 3.16 -28.04 14.92
C ARG A 394 3.86 -27.90 13.56
N MET A 395 3.40 -26.98 12.72
CA MET A 395 4.00 -26.74 11.40
C MET A 395 5.49 -26.35 11.49
N LEU A 396 5.88 -25.55 12.49
CA LEU A 396 7.26 -25.15 12.70
C LEU A 396 8.15 -26.34 13.11
N ALA A 397 7.62 -27.25 13.94
CA ALA A 397 8.30 -28.49 14.34
C ALA A 397 8.44 -29.45 13.15
N ASP A 398 7.42 -29.55 12.29
CA ASP A 398 7.44 -30.40 11.09
C ASP A 398 8.56 -30.00 10.10
N LEU A 399 9.00 -28.73 10.10
CA LEU A 399 10.06 -28.27 9.18
C LEU A 399 11.40 -28.98 9.42
N ASP A 400 11.63 -29.56 10.61
CA ASP A 400 12.83 -30.32 10.91
C ASP A 400 12.80 -31.66 10.15
N GLY A 401 13.61 -31.76 9.09
CA GLY A 401 13.71 -32.96 8.26
C GLY A 401 12.99 -32.87 6.91
N PHE A 402 12.26 -31.78 6.64
CA PHE A 402 11.62 -31.56 5.34
C PHE A 402 12.64 -31.11 4.29
N SER A 403 12.50 -31.65 3.08
CA SER A 403 13.13 -31.11 1.88
C SER A 403 12.37 -29.85 1.39
N PRO A 404 13.00 -28.99 0.57
CA PRO A 404 12.31 -27.88 -0.09
C PRO A 404 11.06 -28.31 -0.86
N GLU A 405 11.10 -29.50 -1.47
CA GLU A 405 9.99 -30.09 -2.21
C GLU A 405 8.83 -30.49 -1.29
N ASP A 406 9.11 -31.07 -0.12
CA ASP A 406 8.09 -31.39 0.89
C ASP A 406 7.40 -30.12 1.41
N VAL A 407 8.17 -29.05 1.60
CA VAL A 407 7.65 -27.74 2.00
C VAL A 407 6.73 -27.17 0.92
N LEU A 408 7.14 -27.21 -0.35
CA LEU A 408 6.32 -26.73 -1.47
C LEU A 408 5.07 -27.57 -1.71
N ALA A 409 5.11 -28.87 -1.43
CA ALA A 409 3.93 -29.74 -1.51
C ALA A 409 2.81 -29.28 -0.56
N ARG A 410 3.16 -28.63 0.56
CA ARG A 410 2.23 -28.03 1.54
C ARG A 410 2.01 -26.53 1.31
N MET A 411 2.07 -26.09 0.04
CA MET A 411 1.88 -24.67 -0.32
C MET A 411 0.50 -24.15 0.07
N ASP A 412 -0.57 -24.95 0.01
CA ASP A 412 -1.91 -24.49 0.38
C ASP A 412 -2.01 -24.08 1.86
N GLU A 413 -1.21 -24.71 2.74
CA GLU A 413 -1.19 -24.44 4.17
C GLU A 413 -0.35 -23.21 4.55
N GLY A 414 0.46 -22.68 3.63
CA GLY A 414 1.37 -21.56 3.88
C GLY A 414 2.74 -21.97 4.43
N LEU A 415 3.03 -23.28 4.46
CA LEU A 415 4.31 -23.81 4.97
C LEU A 415 5.56 -23.22 4.29
N PRO A 416 5.57 -22.96 2.96
CA PRO A 416 6.71 -22.29 2.31
C PRO A 416 7.03 -20.91 2.87
N LYS A 417 6.02 -20.16 3.33
CA LYS A 417 6.23 -18.81 3.89
C LYS A 417 6.88 -18.90 5.26
N LEU A 418 6.39 -19.82 6.11
CA LEU A 418 7.00 -20.13 7.40
C LEU A 418 8.46 -20.58 7.24
N TRP A 419 8.76 -21.41 6.25
CA TRP A 419 10.12 -21.84 5.90
C TRP A 419 11.02 -20.65 5.54
N VAL A 420 10.58 -19.77 4.63
CA VAL A 420 11.35 -18.58 4.24
C VAL A 420 11.66 -17.70 5.44
N ILE A 421 10.67 -17.44 6.31
CA ILE A 421 10.84 -16.62 7.52
C ILE A 421 11.86 -17.24 8.45
N ARG A 422 11.71 -18.54 8.78
CA ARG A 422 12.63 -19.26 9.66
C ARG A 422 14.06 -19.20 9.12
N ARG A 423 14.27 -19.53 7.84
CA ARG A 423 15.60 -19.55 7.22
C ARG A 423 16.24 -18.17 7.15
N ALA A 424 15.47 -17.13 6.81
CA ALA A 424 15.99 -15.76 6.78
C ALA A 424 16.36 -15.26 8.18
N LEU A 425 15.55 -15.55 9.20
CA LEU A 425 15.86 -15.22 10.60
C LEU A 425 17.08 -15.98 11.13
N GLU A 426 17.24 -17.26 10.76
CA GLU A 426 18.45 -18.04 11.07
C GLU A 426 19.71 -17.38 10.51
N VAL A 427 19.66 -16.91 9.25
CA VAL A 427 20.77 -16.20 8.60
C VAL A 427 21.05 -14.86 9.31
N ARG A 428 20.02 -14.05 9.60
CA ARG A 428 20.20 -12.78 10.34
C ARG A 428 20.82 -13.00 11.72
N ARG A 429 20.39 -14.03 12.45
CA ARG A 429 20.93 -14.36 13.77
C ARG A 429 22.37 -14.84 13.70
N ARG A 430 22.72 -15.62 12.67
CA ARG A 430 24.07 -16.17 12.50
C ARG A 430 25.08 -15.16 11.97
N TYR A 431 24.62 -14.20 11.16
CA TYR A 431 25.47 -13.21 10.50
C TYR A 431 24.91 -11.78 10.71
N PRO A 432 24.85 -11.28 11.95
CA PRO A 432 24.23 -9.99 12.26
C PRO A 432 24.89 -8.82 11.52
N ASP A 433 26.20 -8.87 11.31
CA ASP A 433 26.98 -7.82 10.62
C ASP A 433 26.53 -7.61 9.16
N LEU A 434 25.95 -8.63 8.52
CA LEU A 434 25.40 -8.53 7.16
C LEU A 434 24.08 -7.76 7.10
N PHE A 435 23.44 -7.48 8.24
CA PHE A 435 22.13 -6.83 8.27
C PHE A 435 22.09 -5.57 9.14
N GLY A 436 23.17 -5.30 9.89
CA GLY A 436 23.29 -4.16 10.80
C GLY A 436 23.51 -2.81 10.12
N VAL A 437 23.73 -1.79 10.95
CA VAL A 437 23.87 -0.39 10.54
C VAL A 437 25.08 -0.15 9.63
N ASP A 438 26.17 -0.87 9.87
CA ASP A 438 27.42 -0.77 9.09
C ASP A 438 27.43 -1.69 7.85
N SER A 439 26.34 -2.42 7.59
CA SER A 439 26.22 -3.23 6.38
C SER A 439 26.14 -2.36 5.12
N SER A 440 26.44 -2.95 3.97
CA SER A 440 26.14 -2.35 2.66
C SER A 440 24.89 -2.97 2.03
N TYR A 441 24.36 -2.30 1.00
CA TYR A 441 23.34 -2.81 0.09
C TYR A 441 23.81 -2.59 -1.35
N ARG A 442 23.90 -3.66 -2.14
CA ARG A 442 24.34 -3.60 -3.54
C ARG A 442 23.35 -4.34 -4.45
N PRO A 443 22.69 -3.67 -5.39
CA PRO A 443 21.86 -4.33 -6.40
C PRO A 443 22.69 -5.29 -7.25
N LEU A 444 22.08 -6.40 -7.68
CA LEU A 444 22.66 -7.32 -8.65
C LEU A 444 21.74 -7.37 -9.87
N ALA A 445 22.28 -7.04 -11.04
CA ALA A 445 21.53 -7.05 -12.29
C ALA A 445 21.56 -8.46 -12.90
N ALA A 446 20.40 -8.95 -13.30
CA ALA A 446 20.31 -10.09 -14.21
C ALA A 446 20.50 -9.63 -15.65
N THR A 447 20.85 -10.57 -16.53
CA THR A 447 20.95 -10.34 -17.98
C THR A 447 20.15 -11.40 -18.72
N GLY A 448 19.54 -11.03 -19.85
CA GLY A 448 18.67 -11.92 -20.65
C GLY A 448 17.26 -11.35 -20.83
N GLN A 449 16.41 -12.09 -21.54
CA GLN A 449 15.09 -11.62 -21.99
C GLN A 449 14.09 -11.36 -20.84
N LYS A 450 14.26 -12.03 -19.70
CA LYS A 450 13.38 -11.89 -18.52
C LYS A 450 14.09 -11.20 -17.34
N ALA A 451 15.12 -10.40 -17.60
CA ALA A 451 15.87 -9.71 -16.54
C ALA A 451 14.97 -8.82 -15.65
N ASP A 452 13.93 -8.19 -16.21
CA ASP A 452 12.99 -7.33 -15.47
C ASP A 452 12.05 -8.12 -14.53
N HIS A 453 12.03 -9.45 -14.64
CA HIS A 453 11.25 -10.35 -13.78
C HIS A 453 12.02 -10.82 -12.54
N VAL A 454 13.24 -10.35 -12.31
CA VAL A 454 14.01 -10.71 -11.11
C VAL A 454 14.48 -9.47 -10.36
N VAL A 455 14.35 -9.52 -9.04
CA VAL A 455 14.96 -8.56 -8.12
C VAL A 455 16.04 -9.29 -7.35
N ALA A 456 17.28 -8.80 -7.45
CA ALA A 456 18.41 -9.38 -6.75
C ALA A 456 19.29 -8.31 -6.11
N PHE A 457 19.79 -8.60 -4.91
CA PHE A 457 20.68 -7.71 -4.19
C PHE A 457 21.56 -8.46 -3.19
N CYS A 458 22.72 -7.89 -2.92
CA CYS A 458 23.67 -8.34 -1.92
C CYS A 458 23.65 -7.42 -0.69
N ARG A 459 23.68 -8.01 0.50
CA ARG A 459 23.88 -7.34 1.78
C ARG A 459 25.29 -7.60 2.30
N GLY A 460 25.98 -6.53 2.67
CA GLY A 460 27.42 -6.57 2.93
C GLY A 460 28.13 -7.11 1.68
N ASP A 461 28.89 -8.19 1.88
CA ASP A 461 29.43 -9.02 0.80
C ASP A 461 29.17 -10.52 1.06
N GLY A 462 28.10 -10.81 1.83
CA GLY A 462 27.92 -12.13 2.45
C GLY A 462 26.55 -12.76 2.28
N ALA A 463 25.51 -12.01 1.92
CA ALA A 463 24.17 -12.56 1.69
C ALA A 463 23.56 -11.99 0.40
N ILE A 464 23.00 -12.84 -0.45
CA ILE A 464 22.33 -12.46 -1.70
C ILE A 464 20.90 -12.95 -1.65
N THR A 465 19.97 -12.04 -1.95
CA THR A 465 18.56 -12.34 -2.15
C THR A 465 18.26 -12.34 -3.65
N VAL A 466 17.53 -13.34 -4.12
CA VAL A 466 17.04 -13.43 -5.50
C VAL A 466 15.57 -13.83 -5.48
N VAL A 467 14.71 -12.98 -6.02
CA VAL A 467 13.27 -13.23 -6.05
C VAL A 467 12.64 -12.88 -7.40
N PRO A 468 11.61 -13.62 -7.84
CA PRO A 468 10.89 -13.27 -9.06
C PRO A 468 9.84 -12.19 -8.80
N ARG A 469 9.41 -11.53 -9.87
CA ARG A 469 8.27 -10.61 -9.93
C ARG A 469 7.54 -10.74 -11.26
N LEU A 470 6.29 -10.30 -11.30
CA LEU A 470 5.43 -10.32 -12.49
C LEU A 470 5.37 -11.70 -13.14
N LEU A 471 4.80 -12.65 -12.40
CA LEU A 471 4.92 -14.08 -12.70
C LEU A 471 3.97 -14.56 -13.79
N ILE A 472 2.89 -13.83 -14.07
CA ILE A 472 2.02 -14.16 -15.20
C ILE A 472 2.75 -13.84 -16.50
N GLY A 473 3.37 -12.66 -16.60
CA GLY A 473 4.18 -12.27 -17.75
C GLY A 473 5.43 -13.14 -17.96
N LEU A 474 5.98 -13.70 -16.87
CA LEU A 474 7.10 -14.64 -16.93
C LEU A 474 6.71 -15.99 -17.57
N ALA A 475 5.44 -16.40 -17.47
CA ALA A 475 4.93 -17.68 -17.96
C ALA A 475 5.77 -18.91 -17.53
N VAL A 476 6.49 -18.81 -16.41
CA VAL A 476 7.36 -19.86 -15.84
C VAL A 476 8.54 -20.25 -16.77
N LEU A 477 9.01 -19.33 -17.62
CA LEU A 477 10.17 -19.56 -18.49
C LEU A 477 11.17 -18.43 -18.31
N TRP A 478 12.36 -18.73 -17.78
CA TRP A 478 13.43 -17.75 -17.65
C TRP A 478 14.25 -17.55 -18.94
N GLU A 479 14.03 -18.38 -19.96
CA GLU A 479 14.67 -18.28 -21.28
C GLU A 479 16.21 -18.29 -21.19
N ASP A 480 16.90 -17.21 -21.57
CA ASP A 480 18.35 -17.05 -21.46
C ASP A 480 18.78 -16.26 -20.22
N THR A 481 17.86 -16.02 -19.28
CA THR A 481 18.10 -15.12 -18.14
C THR A 481 19.06 -15.74 -17.13
N VAL A 482 20.12 -14.99 -16.84
CA VAL A 482 21.20 -15.37 -15.93
C VAL A 482 21.48 -14.29 -14.89
N LEU A 483 21.99 -14.70 -13.73
CA LEU A 483 22.51 -13.84 -12.67
C LEU A 483 23.99 -14.13 -12.48
N ASP A 484 24.81 -13.08 -12.56
CA ASP A 484 26.24 -13.15 -12.30
C ASP A 484 26.49 -12.93 -10.79
N LEU A 485 26.94 -13.96 -10.08
CA LEU A 485 27.27 -13.86 -8.65
C LEU A 485 28.67 -13.26 -8.45
N PRO A 486 28.90 -12.49 -7.38
CA PRO A 486 30.25 -12.11 -6.96
C PRO A 486 31.13 -13.33 -6.67
N ASP A 487 32.44 -13.17 -6.85
CA ASP A 487 33.43 -14.24 -6.66
C ASP A 487 33.31 -14.95 -5.30
N GLY A 488 33.21 -16.26 -5.35
CA GLY A 488 33.11 -17.12 -4.17
C GLY A 488 32.16 -18.29 -4.37
N ARG A 489 32.04 -19.09 -3.31
CA ARG A 489 31.03 -20.14 -3.21
C ARG A 489 29.91 -19.67 -2.30
N TRP A 490 28.69 -20.00 -2.70
CA TRP A 490 27.48 -19.55 -2.05
C TRP A 490 26.61 -20.76 -1.72
N ALA A 491 26.10 -20.82 -0.50
CA ALA A 491 25.12 -21.82 -0.10
C ALA A 491 23.72 -21.23 -0.16
N ASN A 492 22.78 -21.89 -0.84
CA ASN A 492 21.37 -21.53 -0.80
C ASN A 492 20.74 -22.07 0.49
N PHE A 493 20.43 -21.17 1.43
CA PHE A 493 19.85 -21.54 2.72
C PHE A 493 18.41 -22.06 2.65
N LEU A 494 17.75 -21.90 1.49
CA LEU A 494 16.41 -22.43 1.27
C LEU A 494 16.41 -23.83 0.66
N THR A 495 17.48 -24.23 -0.04
CA THR A 495 17.55 -25.54 -0.74
C THR A 495 18.68 -26.45 -0.30
N GLY A 496 19.71 -25.90 0.33
CA GLY A 496 20.96 -26.57 0.68
C GLY A 496 21.99 -26.65 -0.45
N ASP A 497 21.65 -26.20 -1.66
CA ASP A 497 22.54 -26.30 -2.83
C ASP A 497 23.73 -25.34 -2.70
N GLU A 498 24.89 -25.72 -3.25
CA GLU A 498 26.04 -24.83 -3.41
C GLU A 498 26.14 -24.34 -4.87
N VAL A 499 26.37 -23.04 -5.03
CA VAL A 499 26.40 -22.37 -6.33
C VAL A 499 27.55 -21.37 -6.41
N ALA A 500 28.01 -21.06 -7.64
CA ALA A 500 29.07 -20.09 -7.89
C ALA A 500 29.00 -19.55 -9.33
N GLY A 501 29.56 -18.36 -9.57
CA GLY A 501 29.69 -17.77 -10.89
C GLY A 501 28.35 -17.37 -11.53
N ARG A 502 28.25 -17.55 -12.85
CA ARG A 502 27.06 -17.24 -13.65
C ARG A 502 26.03 -18.36 -13.54
N LEU A 503 24.81 -18.04 -13.13
CA LEU A 503 23.72 -19.00 -12.93
C LEU A 503 22.51 -18.70 -13.80
N ARG A 504 21.92 -19.74 -14.40
CA ARG A 504 20.58 -19.65 -15.01
C ARG A 504 19.53 -19.55 -13.91
N LEU A 505 18.56 -18.64 -14.09
CA LEU A 505 17.48 -18.49 -13.10
C LEU A 505 16.59 -19.73 -13.03
N ASP A 506 16.39 -20.44 -14.15
CA ASP A 506 15.69 -21.74 -14.18
C ASP A 506 16.32 -22.76 -13.22
N ASP A 507 17.66 -22.76 -13.10
CA ASP A 507 18.38 -23.70 -12.25
C ASP A 507 18.36 -23.26 -10.79
N LEU A 508 18.62 -21.97 -10.55
CA LEU A 508 18.66 -21.40 -9.21
C LEU A 508 17.30 -21.49 -8.49
N LEU A 509 16.20 -21.27 -9.22
CA LEU A 509 14.84 -21.21 -8.67
C LEU A 509 14.01 -22.47 -8.93
N ARG A 510 14.64 -23.56 -9.41
CA ARG A 510 13.97 -24.81 -9.77
C ARG A 510 13.30 -25.49 -8.59
N ARG A 511 14.07 -25.65 -7.51
CA ARG A 511 13.69 -26.42 -6.31
C ARG A 511 12.89 -25.57 -5.32
N PHE A 512 13.11 -24.26 -5.33
CA PHE A 512 12.37 -23.31 -4.51
C PHE A 512 12.29 -21.97 -5.25
N PRO A 513 11.12 -21.29 -5.29
CA PRO A 513 10.88 -20.19 -6.23
C PRO A 513 11.54 -18.86 -5.82
N VAL A 514 12.29 -18.83 -4.72
CA VAL A 514 13.11 -17.72 -4.25
C VAL A 514 14.43 -18.28 -3.71
N ALA A 515 15.49 -17.48 -3.66
CA ALA A 515 16.79 -17.93 -3.15
C ALA A 515 17.41 -16.93 -2.15
N LEU A 516 17.92 -17.48 -1.05
CA LEU A 516 18.76 -16.78 -0.09
C LEU A 516 20.13 -17.44 -0.08
N LEU A 517 21.09 -16.81 -0.74
CA LEU A 517 22.46 -17.31 -0.84
C LEU A 517 23.31 -16.66 0.23
N VAL A 518 24.14 -17.43 0.93
CA VAL A 518 25.11 -16.91 1.91
C VAL A 518 26.50 -17.40 1.56
N ARG A 519 27.47 -16.51 1.65
CA ARG A 519 28.86 -16.80 1.31
C ARG A 519 29.44 -17.83 2.28
N ARG A 520 30.16 -18.81 1.71
CA ARG A 520 30.85 -19.87 2.46
C ARG A 520 32.24 -19.45 2.93
#